data_AF-A0A1W1DF25-F1
#
_entry.id   AF-A0A1W1DF25-F1
#
_cell.length_a   1.000
_cell.length_b   1.000
_cell.length_c   1.000
_cell.angle_alpha   90.00
_cell.angle_beta   90.00
_cell.angle_gamma   90.00
#
_symmetry.space_group_name_H-M   'P 1'
#
loop_
_entity.id
_entity.type
_entity.pdbx_description
1 polymer ?
#
loop_
_entity_poly.entity_id
_entity_poly.type
_entity_poly.pdbx_seq_one_letter_code
_entity_poly.pdbx_strand_id
1 'polypeptide(L)'
;MHWLKVYELPMASRTARGKPIINLLPLEKEEVINAILPVSEFNDEQFVFMVTSSGTCKKTSLTNFARPRKGGIIAIELRDGDKLVGVEITSGEHDIMLFSANGKSIRFKESDVRAVGRTAIGVRGIKLTDDEVVSLIVAEQDSPILTATEKGYGKRTALDEYRSQARGGSGVISIKTSDRNGKVVGAIQVTDEDEMMLISNKGTLVRARAVDVSIIGRNTQGVTLINIAKGEKLVSVAKIAETEEEDAEGEEQASEE
;
A
#
# COMPACT_ATOMS: atom_id res chain seq x y z
N MET A 1 -14.49 -2.64 9.49
CA MET A 1 -14.39 -3.46 8.25
C MET A 1 -15.79 -3.77 7.76
N HIS A 2 -16.00 -3.58 6.46
CA HIS A 2 -17.28 -3.81 5.79
C HIS A 2 -17.09 -4.78 4.62
N TRP A 3 -18.19 -5.27 4.09
CA TRP A 3 -18.24 -6.08 2.89
C TRP A 3 -19.18 -5.41 1.92
N LEU A 4 -18.81 -5.49 0.65
CA LEU A 4 -19.63 -5.06 -0.46
C LEU A 4 -19.56 -6.17 -1.48
N LYS A 5 -20.71 -6.77 -1.82
CA LYS A 5 -20.71 -7.77 -2.87
C LYS A 5 -20.49 -7.07 -4.20
N VAL A 6 -19.66 -7.63 -5.06
CA VAL A 6 -19.28 -6.99 -6.33
C VAL A 6 -20.50 -6.60 -7.16
N TYR A 7 -21.55 -7.45 -7.19
CA TYR A 7 -22.78 -7.17 -7.91
C TYR A 7 -23.66 -6.05 -7.32
N GLU A 8 -23.36 -5.56 -6.11
CA GLU A 8 -24.04 -4.39 -5.51
C GLU A 8 -23.44 -3.08 -6.00
N LEU A 9 -22.27 -3.12 -6.64
CA LEU A 9 -21.69 -1.96 -7.30
C LEU A 9 -22.56 -1.54 -8.50
N PRO A 10 -22.69 -0.22 -8.74
CA PRO A 10 -23.46 0.25 -9.88
C PRO A 10 -22.79 -0.19 -11.18
N MET A 11 -23.50 -0.96 -12.02
CA MET A 11 -23.09 -1.18 -13.40
C MET A 11 -23.12 0.14 -14.15
N ALA A 12 -21.98 0.52 -14.73
CA ALA A 12 -21.83 1.76 -15.46
C ALA A 12 -20.80 1.59 -16.58
N SER A 13 -20.89 2.42 -17.62
CA SER A 13 -19.86 2.46 -18.67
C SER A 13 -18.52 2.93 -18.09
N ARG A 14 -17.42 2.63 -18.77
CA ARG A 14 -16.06 3.04 -18.35
C ARG A 14 -15.91 4.56 -18.18
N THR A 15 -16.66 5.35 -18.95
CA THR A 15 -16.67 6.82 -18.87
C THR A 15 -17.54 7.37 -17.74
N ALA A 16 -18.36 6.53 -17.10
CA ALA A 16 -19.24 6.95 -16.02
C ALA A 16 -18.47 7.08 -14.69
N ARG A 17 -18.81 8.11 -13.92
CA ARG A 17 -18.16 8.41 -12.62
C ARG A 17 -18.52 7.42 -11.49
N GLY A 18 -19.44 6.48 -11.73
CA GLY A 18 -19.93 5.56 -10.71
C GLY A 18 -20.71 6.26 -9.59
N LYS A 19 -20.75 5.62 -8.41
CA LYS A 19 -21.34 6.19 -7.19
C LYS A 19 -20.26 6.35 -6.10
N PRO A 20 -20.33 7.41 -5.28
CA PRO A 20 -19.45 7.53 -4.11
C PRO A 20 -19.56 6.31 -3.19
N ILE A 21 -18.43 5.71 -2.81
CA ILE A 21 -18.38 4.50 -1.98
C ILE A 21 -18.97 4.71 -0.58
N ILE A 22 -18.91 5.94 -0.05
CA ILE A 22 -19.52 6.34 1.22
C ILE A 22 -21.06 6.19 1.21
N ASN A 23 -21.68 6.16 0.02
CA ASN A 23 -23.12 5.94 -0.12
C ASN A 23 -23.48 4.44 -0.16
N LEU A 24 -22.49 3.57 -0.32
CA LEU A 24 -22.65 2.12 -0.39
C LEU A 24 -22.33 1.44 0.94
N LEU A 25 -21.53 2.10 1.79
CA LEU A 25 -21.08 1.58 3.07
C LEU A 25 -21.55 2.48 4.22
N PRO A 26 -22.01 1.91 5.35
CA PRO A 26 -22.42 2.69 6.51
C PRO A 26 -21.18 3.12 7.31
N LEU A 27 -20.45 4.10 6.78
CA LEU A 27 -19.25 4.67 7.40
C LEU A 27 -19.63 5.74 8.42
N GLU A 28 -18.88 5.81 9.51
CA GLU A 28 -19.00 6.90 10.48
C GLU A 28 -18.41 8.21 9.96
N LYS A 29 -18.74 9.32 10.62
CA LYS A 29 -18.18 10.63 10.29
C LYS A 29 -16.66 10.58 10.52
N GLU A 30 -15.89 10.99 9.51
CA GLU A 30 -14.41 10.96 9.49
C GLU A 30 -13.78 9.56 9.37
N GLU A 31 -14.59 8.50 9.23
CA GLU A 31 -14.08 7.18 8.85
C GLU A 31 -13.64 7.18 7.38
N VAL A 32 -12.43 6.68 7.14
CA VAL A 32 -11.84 6.59 5.80
C VAL A 32 -11.55 5.14 5.44
N ILE A 33 -11.67 4.83 4.15
CA ILE A 33 -11.33 3.50 3.63
C ILE A 33 -9.81 3.44 3.46
N ASN A 34 -9.17 2.50 4.16
CA ASN A 34 -7.73 2.27 4.04
C ASN A 34 -7.34 1.27 2.96
N ALA A 35 -8.13 0.22 2.78
CA ALA A 35 -7.85 -0.85 1.84
C ALA A 35 -9.14 -1.51 1.35
N ILE A 36 -9.11 -2.01 0.12
CA ILE A 36 -10.16 -2.83 -0.48
C ILE A 36 -9.50 -4.13 -0.90
N LEU A 37 -9.95 -5.23 -0.31
CA LEU A 37 -9.37 -6.56 -0.55
C LEU A 37 -10.41 -7.45 -1.24
N PRO A 38 -10.21 -7.80 -2.53
CA PRO A 38 -11.04 -8.78 -3.20
C PRO A 38 -10.89 -10.15 -2.53
N VAL A 39 -12.02 -10.80 -2.21
CA VAL A 39 -12.04 -12.13 -1.58
C VAL A 39 -13.09 -12.98 -2.29
N SER A 40 -12.64 -14.07 -2.90
CA SER A 40 -13.52 -15.08 -3.54
C SER A 40 -14.09 -16.06 -2.51
N GLU A 41 -13.26 -16.47 -1.54
CA GLU A 41 -13.61 -17.44 -0.52
C GLU A 41 -12.93 -17.14 0.83
N PHE A 42 -13.50 -17.65 1.91
CA PHE A 42 -12.94 -17.52 3.26
C PHE A 42 -12.35 -18.86 3.69
N ASN A 43 -11.06 -19.06 3.45
CA ASN A 43 -10.30 -20.23 3.88
C ASN A 43 -9.41 -19.92 5.11
N ASP A 44 -8.83 -20.97 5.67
CA ASP A 44 -7.93 -20.94 6.84
C ASP A 44 -6.44 -20.81 6.48
N GLU A 45 -6.11 -20.95 5.19
CA GLU A 45 -4.76 -20.77 4.63
C GLU A 45 -4.40 -19.29 4.45
N GLN A 46 -5.39 -18.41 4.33
CA GLN A 46 -5.20 -16.98 4.15
C GLN A 46 -5.44 -16.18 5.43
N PHE A 47 -4.75 -15.05 5.52
CA PHE A 47 -4.80 -14.13 6.62
C PHE A 47 -4.99 -12.70 6.12
N VAL A 48 -5.65 -11.89 6.94
CA VAL A 48 -5.64 -10.44 6.81
C VAL A 48 -4.51 -9.90 7.68
N PHE A 49 -3.48 -9.35 7.05
CA PHE A 49 -2.35 -8.71 7.71
C PHE A 49 -2.58 -7.20 7.76
N MET A 50 -2.58 -6.63 8.95
CA MET A 50 -2.87 -5.22 9.22
C MET A 50 -1.66 -4.54 9.83
N VAL A 51 -1.42 -3.28 9.47
CA VAL A 51 -0.37 -2.45 10.07
C VAL A 51 -0.91 -1.06 10.39
N THR A 52 -0.52 -0.55 11.55
CA THR A 52 -0.90 0.77 12.04
C THR A 52 0.26 1.77 11.97
N SER A 53 -0.06 3.07 12.05
CA SER A 53 0.90 4.17 12.04
C SER A 53 1.93 4.10 13.15
N SER A 54 1.58 3.56 14.32
CA SER A 54 2.49 3.37 15.45
C SER A 54 3.49 2.22 15.26
N GLY A 55 3.41 1.49 14.14
CA GLY A 55 4.24 0.33 13.85
C GLY A 55 3.74 -0.95 14.50
N THR A 56 2.46 -1.02 14.90
CA THR A 56 1.81 -2.26 15.34
C THR A 56 1.36 -3.05 14.11
N CYS A 57 1.62 -4.35 14.08
CA CYS A 57 1.13 -5.26 13.06
C CYS A 57 0.25 -6.36 13.68
N LYS A 58 -0.68 -6.89 12.89
CA LYS A 58 -1.58 -7.95 13.33
C LYS A 58 -1.93 -8.87 12.17
N LYS A 59 -1.93 -10.17 12.45
CA LYS A 59 -2.41 -11.21 11.54
C LYS A 59 -3.70 -11.84 12.09
N THR A 60 -4.73 -11.92 11.28
CA THR A 60 -6.00 -12.57 11.65
C THR A 60 -6.44 -13.50 10.51
N SER A 61 -6.79 -14.74 10.81
CA SER A 61 -7.25 -15.71 9.78
C SER A 61 -8.47 -15.16 9.05
N LEU A 62 -8.48 -15.33 7.73
CA LEU A 62 -9.52 -14.82 6.83
C LEU A 62 -10.92 -15.35 7.21
N THR A 63 -11.01 -16.60 7.70
CA THR A 63 -12.25 -17.19 8.26
C THR A 63 -12.95 -16.34 9.32
N ASN A 64 -12.23 -15.49 10.07
CA ASN A 64 -12.83 -14.60 11.07
C ASN A 64 -13.72 -13.51 10.45
N PHE A 65 -13.62 -13.32 9.14
CA PHE A 65 -14.36 -12.35 8.35
C PHE A 65 -15.47 -13.01 7.49
N ALA A 66 -15.69 -14.31 7.61
CA ALA A 66 -16.65 -15.07 6.80
C ALA A 66 -18.14 -14.79 7.10
N ARG A 67 -18.44 -14.03 8.17
CA ARG A 67 -19.82 -13.72 8.59
C ARG A 67 -20.07 -12.21 8.57
N PRO A 68 -20.45 -11.64 7.40
CA PRO A 68 -20.74 -10.23 7.25
C PRO A 68 -21.86 -9.74 8.18
N ARG A 69 -21.73 -8.51 8.66
CA ARG A 69 -22.78 -7.80 9.40
C ARG A 69 -23.03 -6.45 8.76
N LYS A 70 -24.29 -6.01 8.73
CA LYS A 70 -24.71 -4.76 8.07
C LYS A 70 -23.92 -3.54 8.57
N GLY A 71 -23.70 -3.43 9.89
CA GLY A 71 -22.93 -2.35 10.50
C GLY A 71 -21.41 -2.53 10.46
N GLY A 72 -20.89 -3.51 9.72
CA GLY A 72 -19.49 -3.87 9.75
C GLY A 72 -19.08 -4.63 11.02
N ILE A 73 -17.78 -4.93 11.11
CA ILE A 73 -17.15 -5.57 12.26
C ILE A 73 -15.81 -4.89 12.59
N ILE A 74 -15.39 -5.05 13.84
CA ILE A 74 -14.04 -4.72 14.28
C ILE A 74 -13.07 -5.66 13.57
N ALA A 75 -12.02 -5.10 12.97
CA ALA A 75 -10.91 -5.85 12.39
C ALA A 75 -9.64 -5.75 13.23
N ILE A 76 -9.42 -4.60 13.88
CA ILE A 76 -8.32 -4.32 14.81
C ILE A 76 -8.76 -3.29 15.86
N GLU A 77 -8.28 -3.46 17.09
CA GLU A 77 -8.41 -2.44 18.13
C GLU A 77 -7.25 -1.45 18.00
N LEU A 78 -7.56 -0.17 17.85
CA LEU A 78 -6.58 0.91 17.73
C LEU A 78 -6.41 1.62 19.06
N ARG A 79 -5.17 2.04 19.35
CA ARG A 79 -4.89 2.94 20.48
C ARG A 79 -5.22 4.37 20.09
N ASP A 80 -5.40 5.22 21.08
CA ASP A 80 -5.61 6.66 20.87
C ASP A 80 -4.52 7.27 20.00
N GLY A 81 -4.93 7.96 18.94
CA GLY A 81 -4.03 8.59 17.96
C GLY A 81 -3.41 7.63 16.93
N ASP A 82 -3.59 6.32 17.07
CA ASP A 82 -3.13 5.34 16.08
C ASP A 82 -4.16 5.16 14.96
N LYS A 83 -3.66 4.90 13.75
CA LYS A 83 -4.47 4.75 12.55
C LYS A 83 -4.05 3.52 11.79
N LEU A 84 -4.99 2.86 11.14
CA LEU A 84 -4.68 1.81 10.19
C LEU A 84 -3.98 2.44 8.97
N VAL A 85 -2.89 1.83 8.50
CA VAL A 85 -2.08 2.35 7.38
C VAL A 85 -2.14 1.41 6.19
N GLY A 86 -1.98 0.10 6.42
CA GLY A 86 -1.98 -0.89 5.36
C GLY A 86 -2.69 -2.16 5.78
N VAL A 87 -3.34 -2.81 4.81
CA VAL A 87 -3.97 -4.10 4.98
C VAL A 87 -3.72 -4.92 3.72
N GLU A 88 -3.26 -6.16 3.88
CA GLU A 88 -3.03 -7.08 2.78
C GLU A 88 -3.55 -8.48 3.10
N ILE A 89 -3.85 -9.26 2.06
CA ILE A 89 -4.09 -10.70 2.20
C ILE A 89 -2.77 -11.44 2.06
N THR A 90 -2.52 -12.36 2.98
CA THR A 90 -1.26 -13.11 3.04
C THR A 90 -1.51 -14.61 3.27
N SER A 91 -0.55 -15.46 2.90
CA SER A 91 -0.61 -16.93 3.06
C SER A 91 0.04 -17.47 4.34
N GLY A 92 0.70 -16.62 5.15
CA GLY A 92 1.44 -17.05 6.33
C GLY A 92 2.96 -17.12 6.16
N GLU A 93 3.45 -17.16 4.91
CA GLU A 93 4.86 -17.39 4.57
C GLU A 93 5.56 -16.20 3.92
N HIS A 94 4.87 -15.06 3.75
CA HIS A 94 5.45 -13.92 3.06
C HIS A 94 6.51 -13.19 3.91
N ASP A 95 7.33 -12.40 3.23
CA ASP A 95 8.11 -11.36 3.89
C ASP A 95 7.30 -10.07 3.96
N ILE A 96 7.25 -9.49 5.16
CA ILE A 96 6.56 -8.23 5.43
C ILE A 96 7.58 -7.12 5.52
N MET A 97 7.35 -6.05 4.77
CA MET A 97 8.15 -4.84 4.79
C MET A 97 7.35 -3.64 5.26
N LEU A 98 7.89 -2.92 6.24
CA LEU A 98 7.29 -1.68 6.74
C LEU A 98 8.24 -0.53 6.44
N PHE A 99 7.68 0.61 6.04
CA PHE A 99 8.42 1.84 5.74
C PHE A 99 7.89 2.99 6.58
N SER A 100 8.79 3.80 7.13
CA SER A 100 8.46 4.94 7.97
C SER A 100 8.65 6.28 7.26
N ALA A 101 7.98 7.31 7.79
CA ALA A 101 8.05 8.67 7.27
C ALA A 101 9.48 9.25 7.31
N ASN A 102 10.29 8.88 8.32
CA ASN A 102 11.69 9.30 8.39
C ASN A 102 12.66 8.46 7.53
N GLY A 103 12.15 7.54 6.71
CA GLY A 103 12.95 6.77 5.74
C GLY A 103 13.60 5.52 6.31
N LYS A 104 13.07 4.97 7.42
CA LYS A 104 13.45 3.65 7.90
C LYS A 104 12.61 2.57 7.23
N SER A 105 13.18 1.37 7.11
CA SER A 105 12.41 0.18 6.79
C SER A 105 12.86 -1.02 7.59
N ILE A 106 11.95 -1.98 7.77
CA ILE A 106 12.24 -3.30 8.32
C ILE A 106 11.63 -4.35 7.41
N ARG A 107 12.30 -5.49 7.24
CA ARG A 107 11.79 -6.69 6.57
C ARG A 107 11.84 -7.85 7.57
N PHE A 108 10.74 -8.56 7.77
CA PHE A 108 10.68 -9.73 8.66
C PHE A 108 9.69 -10.75 8.11
N LYS A 109 9.76 -11.99 8.58
CA LYS A 109 8.85 -13.05 8.12
C LYS A 109 7.48 -12.89 8.74
N GLU A 110 6.42 -13.08 7.95
CA GLU A 110 5.05 -13.07 8.43
C GLU A 110 4.79 -14.11 9.54
N SER A 111 5.52 -15.23 9.52
CA SER A 111 5.47 -16.28 10.54
C SER A 111 5.94 -15.80 11.93
N ASP A 112 6.68 -14.69 12.03
CA ASP A 112 7.06 -14.05 13.29
C ASP A 112 5.87 -13.34 13.98
N VAL A 113 4.71 -13.27 13.32
CA VAL A 113 3.45 -12.74 13.84
C VAL A 113 2.46 -13.88 13.96
N ARG A 114 2.10 -14.24 15.20
CA ARG A 114 1.05 -15.23 15.44
C ARG A 114 -0.32 -14.71 15.00
N ALA A 115 -1.16 -15.59 14.47
CA ALA A 115 -2.56 -15.26 14.19
C ALA A 115 -3.33 -15.02 15.50
N VAL A 116 -4.12 -13.95 15.56
CA VAL A 116 -4.96 -13.60 16.71
C VAL A 116 -6.34 -13.15 16.23
N GLY A 117 -7.30 -13.15 17.15
CA GLY A 117 -8.67 -12.71 16.88
C GLY A 117 -8.79 -11.23 16.52
N ARG A 118 -9.96 -10.87 15.99
CA ARG A 118 -10.27 -9.52 15.51
C ARG A 118 -10.16 -8.42 16.56
N THR A 119 -10.48 -8.72 17.82
CA THR A 119 -10.45 -7.74 18.92
C THR A 119 -9.06 -7.54 19.51
N ALA A 120 -8.03 -8.25 19.05
CA ALA A 120 -6.67 -8.04 19.53
C ALA A 120 -6.06 -6.75 18.94
N ILE A 121 -5.21 -6.10 19.73
CA ILE A 121 -4.43 -4.91 19.34
C ILE A 121 -3.31 -5.26 18.35
N GLY A 122 -2.70 -6.44 18.47
CA GLY A 122 -1.56 -6.87 17.66
C GLY A 122 -0.23 -6.83 18.41
N VAL A 123 0.87 -6.91 17.65
CA VAL A 123 2.25 -6.93 18.17
C VAL A 123 3.10 -5.89 17.44
N ARG A 124 4.24 -5.48 18.00
CA ARG A 124 5.10 -4.50 17.36
C ARG A 124 5.74 -5.05 16.07
N GLY A 125 5.52 -4.43 14.92
CA GLY A 125 6.20 -4.73 13.67
C GLY A 125 7.55 -4.02 13.54
N ILE A 126 7.59 -2.73 13.86
CA ILE A 126 8.80 -1.88 13.83
C ILE A 126 8.84 -1.01 15.09
N LYS A 127 10.05 -0.77 15.62
CA LYS A 127 10.25 0.21 16.69
C LYS A 127 10.50 1.59 16.09
N LEU A 128 9.63 2.54 16.42
CA LEU A 128 9.70 3.92 15.96
C LEU A 128 10.12 4.86 17.10
N THR A 129 10.65 6.03 16.74
CA THR A 129 10.99 7.12 17.65
C THR A 129 10.71 8.41 16.92
N ASP A 130 9.67 9.14 17.35
CA ASP A 130 9.16 10.35 16.70
C ASP A 130 8.95 10.17 15.18
N ASP A 131 8.35 9.03 14.82
CA ASP A 131 8.19 8.55 13.46
C ASP A 131 6.89 7.73 13.35
N GLU A 132 6.42 7.51 12.13
CA GLU A 132 5.19 6.77 11.84
C GLU A 132 5.38 5.87 10.61
N VAL A 133 4.68 4.75 10.56
CA VAL A 133 4.62 3.90 9.37
C VAL A 133 3.78 4.59 8.30
N VAL A 134 4.28 4.62 7.07
CA VAL A 134 3.60 5.17 5.90
C VAL A 134 3.25 4.13 4.85
N SER A 135 3.89 2.95 4.88
CA SER A 135 3.59 1.88 3.92
C SER A 135 3.85 0.49 4.49
N LEU A 136 2.99 -0.44 4.09
CA LEU A 136 3.14 -1.89 4.21
C LEU A 136 3.35 -2.45 2.80
N ILE A 137 4.32 -3.35 2.65
CA ILE A 137 4.52 -4.13 1.43
C ILE A 137 4.62 -5.60 1.84
N VAL A 138 3.82 -6.46 1.21
CA VAL A 138 4.03 -7.91 1.21
C VAL A 138 4.98 -8.19 0.06
N ALA A 139 6.21 -8.55 0.36
CA ALA A 139 7.26 -8.60 -0.65
C ALA A 139 7.10 -9.81 -1.56
N GLU A 140 7.00 -9.57 -2.86
CA GLU A 140 7.10 -10.56 -3.93
C GLU A 140 8.55 -10.68 -4.40
N GLN A 141 8.89 -11.77 -5.08
CA GLN A 141 10.27 -12.03 -5.51
C GLN A 141 10.74 -11.01 -6.57
N ASP A 142 12.03 -10.67 -6.51
CA ASP A 142 12.82 -9.99 -7.54
C ASP A 142 12.40 -8.58 -8.01
N SER A 143 11.29 -8.03 -7.52
CA SER A 143 10.85 -6.69 -7.90
C SER A 143 11.40 -5.61 -6.96
N PRO A 144 11.98 -4.51 -7.48
CA PRO A 144 12.50 -3.43 -6.65
C PRO A 144 11.41 -2.67 -5.90
N ILE A 145 11.82 -2.03 -4.80
CA ILE A 145 10.98 -1.12 -4.03
C ILE A 145 11.22 0.30 -4.50
N LEU A 146 10.18 0.97 -4.95
CA LEU A 146 10.15 2.41 -5.19
C LEU A 146 9.77 3.14 -3.90
N THR A 147 10.54 4.16 -3.54
CA THR A 147 10.23 5.04 -2.40
C THR A 147 10.18 6.48 -2.88
N ALA A 148 9.14 7.22 -2.48
CA ALA A 148 8.94 8.63 -2.83
C ALA A 148 8.87 9.51 -1.58
N THR A 149 9.32 10.75 -1.70
CA THR A 149 9.38 11.75 -0.64
C THR A 149 8.58 13.01 -0.99
N GLU A 150 8.18 13.76 0.03
CA GLU A 150 7.21 14.86 -0.11
C GLU A 150 7.70 16.01 -1.00
N LYS A 151 9.02 16.16 -1.20
CA LYS A 151 9.61 17.17 -2.09
C LYS A 151 9.91 16.65 -3.50
N GLY A 152 9.34 15.51 -3.87
CA GLY A 152 9.41 14.98 -5.24
C GLY A 152 10.68 14.18 -5.54
N TYR A 153 11.43 13.74 -4.53
CA TYR A 153 12.58 12.86 -4.70
C TYR A 153 12.22 11.41 -4.40
N GLY A 154 12.94 10.48 -5.00
CA GLY A 154 12.74 9.05 -4.78
C GLY A 154 13.73 8.21 -5.54
N LYS A 155 13.57 6.89 -5.46
CA LYS A 155 14.42 5.93 -6.15
C LYS A 155 13.78 4.55 -6.11
N ARG A 156 14.27 3.68 -6.99
CA ARG A 156 14.07 2.23 -6.86
C ARG A 156 15.27 1.61 -6.17
N THR A 157 15.03 0.62 -5.34
CA THR A 157 16.10 -0.17 -4.72
C THR A 157 15.74 -1.64 -4.79
N ALA A 158 16.68 -2.46 -5.26
CA ALA A 158 16.49 -3.89 -5.37
C ALA A 158 16.06 -4.51 -4.02
N LEU A 159 15.25 -5.56 -4.07
CA LEU A 159 14.67 -6.17 -2.88
C LEU A 159 15.73 -6.84 -1.97
N ASP A 160 16.78 -7.40 -2.57
CA ASP A 160 17.90 -8.08 -1.91
C ASP A 160 18.72 -7.16 -0.98
N GLU A 161 18.79 -5.87 -1.30
CA GLU A 161 19.36 -4.85 -0.43
C GLU A 161 18.62 -4.75 0.92
N TYR A 162 17.32 -5.07 0.95
CA TYR A 162 16.53 -5.15 2.17
C TYR A 162 16.66 -6.53 2.81
N ARG A 163 17.74 -6.72 3.56
CA ARG A 163 17.97 -7.94 4.35
C ARG A 163 16.88 -8.13 5.40
N SER A 164 16.44 -9.36 5.59
CA SER A 164 15.52 -9.74 6.67
C SER A 164 16.15 -9.52 8.05
N GLN A 165 15.34 -9.10 9.00
CA GLN A 165 15.71 -8.77 10.38
C GLN A 165 14.65 -9.29 11.35
N ALA A 166 14.97 -9.33 12.65
CA ALA A 166 13.99 -9.68 13.67
C ALA A 166 12.88 -8.62 13.76
N ARG A 167 11.61 -9.07 13.74
CA ARG A 167 10.43 -8.23 13.93
C ARG A 167 10.55 -7.37 15.21
N GLY A 168 10.13 -6.11 15.11
CA GLY A 168 10.12 -5.16 16.23
C GLY A 168 11.45 -4.44 16.46
N GLY A 169 12.45 -4.68 15.61
CA GLY A 169 13.67 -3.88 15.55
C GLY A 169 13.42 -2.45 15.07
N SER A 170 14.43 -1.58 15.18
CA SER A 170 14.35 -0.17 14.74
C SER A 170 14.40 0.03 13.22
N GLY A 171 14.57 -1.05 12.46
CA GLY A 171 14.81 -1.00 11.03
C GLY A 171 16.15 -0.37 10.65
N VAL A 172 16.32 -0.18 9.35
CA VAL A 172 17.52 0.33 8.68
C VAL A 172 17.13 1.42 7.69
N ILE A 173 18.10 2.21 7.23
CA ILE A 173 17.80 3.30 6.29
C ILE A 173 17.39 2.70 4.94
N SER A 174 16.19 3.07 4.47
CA SER A 174 15.69 2.78 3.11
C SER A 174 15.98 3.94 2.16
N ILE A 175 15.87 5.18 2.65
CA ILE A 175 16.21 6.42 1.96
C ILE A 175 16.67 7.47 2.98
N LYS A 176 17.66 8.30 2.63
CA LYS A 176 18.07 9.42 3.48
C LYS A 176 17.06 10.56 3.33
N THR A 177 16.25 10.76 4.37
CA THR A 177 15.45 11.97 4.52
C THR A 177 16.37 13.14 4.90
N SER A 178 16.04 14.34 4.41
CA SER A 178 16.80 15.57 4.63
C SER A 178 15.91 16.78 4.36
N ASP A 179 16.37 18.00 4.63
CA ASP A 179 15.61 19.20 4.24
C ASP A 179 15.38 19.29 2.73
N ARG A 180 16.24 18.67 1.90
CA ARG A 180 16.03 18.58 0.45
C ARG A 180 14.88 17.63 0.12
N ASN A 181 14.85 16.45 0.74
CA ASN A 181 13.90 15.38 0.42
C ASN A 181 12.53 15.56 1.08
N GLY A 182 12.54 16.05 2.32
CA GLY A 182 11.43 15.92 3.24
C GLY A 182 11.16 14.47 3.66
N LYS A 183 9.99 14.23 4.24
CA LYS A 183 9.53 12.90 4.69
C LYS A 183 9.19 11.98 3.53
N VAL A 184 9.27 10.67 3.76
CA VAL A 184 8.72 9.64 2.86
C VAL A 184 7.20 9.74 2.88
N VAL A 185 6.59 9.68 1.70
CA VAL A 185 5.13 9.71 1.53
C VAL A 185 4.56 8.34 1.23
N GLY A 186 5.38 7.46 0.63
CA GLY A 186 4.98 6.09 0.37
C GLY A 186 6.11 5.28 -0.25
N ALA A 187 5.96 3.97 -0.14
CA ALA A 187 6.77 2.99 -0.83
C ALA A 187 5.84 1.95 -1.48
N ILE A 188 6.18 1.56 -2.71
CA ILE A 188 5.46 0.54 -3.49
C ILE A 188 6.47 -0.40 -4.13
N GLN A 189 6.10 -1.67 -4.27
CA GLN A 189 6.88 -2.62 -5.07
C GLN A 189 6.45 -2.47 -6.53
N VAL A 190 7.43 -2.37 -7.43
CA VAL A 190 7.20 -2.11 -8.86
C VAL A 190 8.13 -2.93 -9.73
N THR A 191 7.65 -3.40 -10.88
CA THR A 191 8.42 -3.96 -11.98
C THR A 191 8.92 -2.84 -12.92
N ASP A 192 9.58 -3.21 -14.01
CA ASP A 192 9.91 -2.25 -15.09
C ASP A 192 8.70 -1.91 -15.98
N GLU A 193 7.67 -2.75 -15.99
CA GLU A 193 6.44 -2.57 -16.78
C GLU A 193 5.44 -1.65 -16.06
N ASP A 194 5.47 -1.65 -14.73
CA ASP A 194 4.56 -0.87 -13.91
C ASP A 194 4.68 0.65 -14.15
N GLU A 195 3.52 1.31 -14.13
CA GLU A 195 3.43 2.77 -14.03
C GLU A 195 2.97 3.21 -12.66
N MET A 196 3.35 4.44 -12.28
CA MET A 196 2.97 5.06 -11.02
C MET A 196 2.30 6.41 -11.23
N MET A 197 1.36 6.70 -10.34
CA MET A 197 0.73 8.00 -10.18
C MET A 197 1.32 8.71 -8.96
N LEU A 198 1.85 9.91 -9.17
CA LEU A 198 2.33 10.80 -8.13
C LEU A 198 1.31 11.92 -7.93
N ILE A 199 0.84 12.10 -6.69
CA ILE A 199 -0.29 12.98 -6.36
C ILE A 199 0.17 14.04 -5.37
N SER A 200 -0.01 15.32 -5.72
CA SER A 200 0.29 16.43 -4.83
C SER A 200 -0.90 16.87 -3.96
N ASN A 201 -0.62 17.60 -2.89
CA ASN A 201 -1.65 18.20 -2.05
C ASN A 201 -2.49 19.30 -2.74
N LYS A 202 -2.09 19.74 -3.94
CA LYS A 202 -2.82 20.73 -4.75
C LYS A 202 -3.56 20.10 -5.94
N GLY A 203 -3.56 18.77 -6.03
CA GLY A 203 -4.27 18.04 -7.09
C GLY A 203 -3.47 17.87 -8.38
N THR A 204 -2.16 18.16 -8.38
CA THR A 204 -1.28 17.82 -9.50
C THR A 204 -1.11 16.31 -9.54
N LEU A 205 -1.43 15.71 -10.69
CA LEU A 205 -1.33 14.28 -10.97
C LEU A 205 -0.25 14.06 -12.03
N VAL A 206 0.75 13.25 -11.73
CA VAL A 206 1.83 12.92 -12.67
C VAL A 206 1.91 11.41 -12.82
N ARG A 207 1.66 10.93 -14.04
CA ARG A 207 1.91 9.55 -14.45
C ARG A 207 3.36 9.41 -14.89
N ALA A 208 4.06 8.41 -14.40
CA ALA A 208 5.44 8.11 -14.77
C ALA A 208 5.66 6.60 -14.77
N ARG A 209 6.51 6.11 -15.68
CA ARG A 209 6.90 4.70 -15.71
C ARG A 209 7.90 4.42 -14.61
N ALA A 210 7.77 3.27 -13.95
CA ALA A 210 8.71 2.89 -12.89
C ALA A 210 10.13 2.72 -13.43
N VAL A 211 10.29 2.19 -14.66
CA VAL A 211 11.60 1.95 -15.30
C VAL A 211 12.46 3.22 -15.41
N ASP A 212 11.84 4.38 -15.60
CA ASP A 212 12.53 5.67 -15.73
C ASP A 212 13.15 6.15 -14.41
N VAL A 213 12.78 5.55 -13.27
CA VAL A 213 13.35 5.83 -11.96
C VAL A 213 14.60 4.98 -11.72
N SER A 214 15.71 5.63 -11.42
CA SER A 214 17.00 4.94 -11.22
C SER A 214 16.96 3.92 -10.08
N ILE A 215 17.55 2.74 -10.33
CA ILE A 215 17.86 1.76 -9.29
C ILE A 215 19.15 2.17 -8.59
N ILE A 216 19.06 2.48 -7.29
CA ILE A 216 20.17 2.93 -6.46
C ILE A 216 20.05 2.26 -5.09
N GLY A 217 21.20 2.00 -4.45
CA GLY A 217 21.27 1.44 -3.10
C GLY A 217 20.48 2.22 -2.04
N ARG A 218 20.23 1.58 -0.90
CA ARG A 218 19.29 2.11 0.12
C ARG A 218 19.74 3.44 0.73
N ASN A 219 20.97 3.51 1.20
CA ASN A 219 21.46 4.63 2.00
C ASN A 219 21.86 5.86 1.15
N THR A 220 20.96 6.32 0.29
CA THR A 220 21.13 7.45 -0.64
C THR A 220 19.94 8.41 -0.56
N GLN A 221 20.06 9.60 -1.15
CA GLN A 221 18.97 10.58 -1.21
C GLN A 221 18.01 10.35 -2.38
N GLY A 222 18.33 9.45 -3.30
CA GLY A 222 17.57 9.27 -4.54
C GLY A 222 17.75 10.40 -5.55
N VAL A 223 16.91 10.36 -6.57
CA VAL A 223 16.86 11.27 -7.72
C VAL A 223 15.53 12.03 -7.73
N THR A 224 15.44 13.06 -8.57
CA THR A 224 14.17 13.78 -8.76
C THR A 224 13.20 12.87 -9.52
N LEU A 225 12.04 12.61 -8.93
CA LEU A 225 10.91 11.99 -9.63
C LEU A 225 10.09 13.06 -10.36
N ILE A 226 9.76 14.14 -9.65
CA ILE A 226 8.99 15.27 -10.18
C ILE A 226 9.46 16.58 -9.58
N ASN A 227 9.28 17.66 -10.32
CA ASN A 227 9.48 19.00 -9.82
C ASN A 227 8.22 19.47 -9.08
N ILE A 228 8.36 19.71 -7.77
CA ILE A 228 7.27 20.21 -6.92
C ILE A 228 7.35 21.74 -6.86
N ALA A 229 6.23 22.43 -7.08
CA ALA A 229 6.18 23.89 -6.99
C ALA A 229 6.33 24.37 -5.53
N LYS A 230 6.70 25.64 -5.35
CA LYS A 230 6.86 26.22 -4.02
C LYS A 230 5.55 26.15 -3.22
N GLY A 231 5.63 25.60 -2.00
CA GLY A 231 4.46 25.43 -1.12
C GLY A 231 3.49 24.32 -1.55
N GLU A 232 3.89 23.48 -2.50
CA GLU A 232 3.25 22.22 -2.83
C GLU A 232 4.08 21.07 -2.24
N LYS A 233 3.45 19.92 -2.02
CA LYS A 233 4.14 18.70 -1.63
C LYS A 233 3.45 17.50 -2.25
N LEU A 234 4.25 16.48 -2.55
CA LEU A 234 3.75 15.15 -2.85
C LEU A 234 3.08 14.59 -1.58
N VAL A 235 1.92 13.95 -1.73
CA VAL A 235 1.17 13.35 -0.62
C VAL A 235 0.90 11.87 -0.83
N SER A 236 0.97 11.37 -2.05
CA SER A 236 0.75 9.96 -2.34
C SER A 236 1.54 9.52 -3.57
N VAL A 237 1.93 8.25 -3.55
CA VAL A 237 2.39 7.48 -4.70
C VAL A 237 1.53 6.23 -4.76
N ALA A 238 1.03 5.90 -5.94
CA ALA A 238 0.23 4.69 -6.16
C ALA A 238 0.64 4.02 -7.46
N LYS A 239 0.64 2.70 -7.48
CA LYS A 239 0.78 1.93 -8.71
C LYS A 239 -0.50 2.05 -9.53
N ILE A 240 -0.36 2.22 -10.84
CA ILE A 240 -1.51 2.26 -11.75
C ILE A 240 -1.88 0.82 -12.06
N ALA A 241 -3.15 0.47 -11.89
CA ALA A 241 -3.65 -0.80 -12.38
C ALA A 241 -3.69 -0.76 -13.91
N GLU A 242 -3.03 -1.69 -14.57
CA GLU A 242 -3.14 -1.86 -16.02
C GLU A 242 -4.60 -2.16 -16.38
N THR A 243 -5.11 -1.45 -17.37
CA THR A 243 -6.32 -1.87 -18.09
C THR A 243 -5.84 -2.62 -19.32
N GLU A 244 -6.11 -3.92 -19.39
CA GLU A 244 -5.90 -4.77 -20.58
C GLU A 244 -6.67 -4.19 -21.78
N GLU A 245 -6.07 -3.27 -22.54
CA GLU A 245 -6.71 -2.64 -23.69
C GLU A 245 -5.70 -2.15 -24.75
N GLU A 246 -4.78 -3.00 -25.22
CA GLU A 246 -4.05 -2.69 -26.46
C GLU A 246 -4.28 -3.68 -27.63
N ASP A 247 -5.09 -4.74 -27.48
CA ASP A 247 -5.26 -5.76 -28.54
C ASP A 247 -6.65 -5.84 -29.21
N ALA A 248 -7.54 -4.87 -29.02
CA ALA A 248 -8.92 -4.94 -29.54
C ALA A 248 -9.31 -3.91 -30.63
N GLU A 249 -8.35 -3.33 -31.36
CA GLU A 249 -8.64 -2.42 -32.50
C GLU A 249 -7.99 -2.90 -33.84
N GLY A 250 -7.92 -4.22 -34.07
CA GLY A 250 -7.18 -4.78 -35.21
C GLY A 250 -7.92 -5.71 -36.19
N GLU A 251 -9.19 -6.11 -35.96
CA GLU A 251 -9.86 -7.11 -36.81
C GLU A 251 -11.35 -6.79 -37.08
N GLU A 252 -11.65 -5.63 -37.67
CA GLU A 252 -12.93 -5.43 -38.40
C GLU A 252 -12.67 -4.68 -39.70
N GLN A 253 -11.99 -5.32 -40.66
CA GLN A 253 -12.04 -4.93 -42.07
C GLN A 253 -11.53 -6.05 -42.99
N ALA A 254 -12.29 -7.15 -43.10
CA ALA A 254 -12.21 -8.06 -44.26
C ALA A 254 -13.36 -9.08 -44.28
N SER A 255 -14.56 -8.64 -44.67
CA SER A 255 -15.55 -9.55 -45.32
C SER A 255 -16.71 -8.77 -45.96
N GLU A 256 -16.42 -8.07 -47.06
CA GLU A 256 -17.42 -7.84 -48.12
C GLU A 256 -16.71 -8.02 -49.46
N GLU A 257 -16.76 -9.26 -49.97
CA GLU A 257 -17.03 -9.62 -51.39
C GLU A 257 -17.09 -11.16 -51.53
#